data_AF-A0A9P0I6J2-F1
#
_entry.id   AF-A0A9P0I6J2-F1
#
_cell.length_a   1.000
_cell.length_b   1.000
_cell.length_c   1.000
_cell.angle_alpha   90.00
_cell.angle_beta   90.00
_cell.angle_gamma   90.00
#
_symmetry.space_group_name_H-M   'P 1'
#
loop_
_entity.id
_entity.type
_entity.pdbx_description
1 polymer ?
#
loop_
_entity_poly.entity_id
_entity_poly.type
_entity_poly.pdbx_seq_one_letter_code
_entity_poly.pdbx_strand_id
1 'polypeptide(L)'
;MGMLAICNAGSLIAATNLVISLHPEDKITVKRGAALTALGFVYFMTLFELLNSLALSTGAGARFRHKYRLSCGDVLDITNKLVSAVQAALSCVTGAIVCLWSCTRDFMRSSHYMSEAYAWFGAAYFFYDIWSMYMVHVQMNSNPEVSSSKRRLSKNGSAPLSSGDSTVQKKQGTTFLDYCKHEPVILMHHLFIGGFGFLVIVYLRGNLGDCTFGFVYLMELSTPFVSVRGILSRMRLKSSRLYIVNGILMLLTFFVCRVLSLPYVCLMYSRVLGLSYVDAIRSLPTGCKISICILLLPQLYWFYLMSAGALKMLFGTGKKSASFSGGDVAPSSLPCGGCGECARCAAQAGASQCGAAQCGAPQCSAVPPGKAHKRS
;
A
#
# COMPACT_ATOMS: atom_id res chain seq x y z
N MET A 1 13.29 7.83 -22.82
CA MET A 1 13.18 6.43 -22.36
C MET A 1 14.48 5.66 -22.54
N GLY A 2 15.06 5.56 -23.74
CA GLY A 2 16.34 4.86 -23.95
C GLY A 2 17.47 5.36 -23.04
N MET A 3 17.66 6.68 -22.95
CA MET A 3 18.65 7.28 -22.03
C MET A 3 18.39 6.93 -20.56
N LEU A 4 17.14 6.97 -20.09
CA LEU A 4 16.79 6.60 -18.71
C LEU A 4 17.13 5.13 -18.41
N ALA A 5 16.84 4.23 -19.35
CA ALA A 5 17.19 2.81 -19.20
C ALA A 5 18.71 2.59 -19.17
N ILE A 6 19.46 3.30 -20.03
CA ILE A 6 20.92 3.26 -20.06
C ILE A 6 21.50 3.79 -18.75
N CYS A 7 21.02 4.93 -18.25
CA CYS A 7 21.47 5.49 -16.98
C CYS A 7 21.16 4.55 -15.80
N ASN A 8 19.96 3.96 -15.76
CA ASN A 8 19.55 3.04 -14.72
C ASN A 8 20.42 1.77 -14.69
N ALA A 9 20.57 1.10 -15.84
CA ALA A 9 21.41 -0.09 -15.95
C ALA A 9 22.88 0.26 -15.69
N GLY A 10 23.36 1.36 -16.28
CA GLY A 10 24.72 1.84 -16.11
C GLY A 10 25.08 2.14 -14.66
N SER A 11 24.18 2.77 -13.89
CA SER A 11 24.44 3.04 -12.47
C SER A 11 24.52 1.77 -11.63
N LEU A 12 23.69 0.76 -11.92
CA LEU A 12 23.73 -0.52 -11.20
C LEU A 12 24.98 -1.34 -11.56
N ILE A 13 25.35 -1.37 -12.84
CA ILE A 13 26.57 -2.03 -13.31
C ILE A 13 27.81 -1.36 -12.70
N ALA A 14 27.88 -0.02 -12.72
CA ALA A 14 28.96 0.73 -12.10
C ALA A 14 29.04 0.46 -10.58
N ALA A 15 27.91 0.43 -9.88
CA ALA A 15 27.87 0.12 -8.44
C ALA A 15 28.38 -1.29 -8.16
N THR A 16 28.00 -2.26 -8.98
CA THR A 16 28.47 -3.65 -8.88
C THR A 16 29.97 -3.75 -9.13
N ASN A 17 30.48 -3.09 -10.17
CA ASN A 17 31.91 -3.09 -10.51
C ASN A 17 32.79 -2.45 -9.43
N LEU A 18 32.25 -1.52 -8.61
CA LEU A 18 32.99 -0.93 -7.49
C LEU A 18 33.29 -1.93 -6.36
N VAL A 19 32.54 -3.03 -6.28
CA VAL A 19 32.59 -3.96 -5.12
C VAL A 19 32.83 -5.42 -5.49
N ILE A 20 32.59 -5.83 -6.73
CA ILE A 20 32.69 -7.25 -7.14
C ILE A 20 34.09 -7.84 -6.99
N SER A 21 35.13 -7.02 -7.06
CA SER A 21 36.53 -7.45 -6.91
C SER A 21 36.99 -7.52 -5.45
N LEU A 22 36.13 -7.21 -4.48
CA LEU A 22 36.49 -7.22 -3.08
C LEU A 22 36.48 -8.62 -2.49
N HIS A 23 37.40 -8.84 -1.56
CA HIS A 23 37.36 -10.01 -0.71
C HIS A 23 36.18 -9.89 0.26
N PRO A 24 35.51 -11.00 0.61
CA PRO A 24 34.36 -11.00 1.51
C PRO A 24 34.54 -10.16 2.77
N GLU A 25 35.70 -10.20 3.43
CA GLU A 25 35.94 -9.50 4.70
C GLU A 25 36.39 -8.03 4.54
N ASP A 26 36.50 -7.55 3.30
CA ASP A 26 36.91 -6.16 3.03
C ASP A 26 35.88 -5.16 3.57
N LYS A 27 36.39 -4.02 4.05
CA LYS A 27 35.58 -2.87 4.46
C LYS A 27 35.37 -1.90 3.30
N ILE A 28 34.21 -1.25 3.28
CA ILE A 28 33.91 -0.22 2.29
C ILE A 28 34.46 1.12 2.78
N THR A 29 35.43 1.65 2.04
CA THR A 29 35.98 2.98 2.33
C THR A 29 34.91 4.07 2.11
N VAL A 30 35.00 5.19 2.84
CA VAL A 30 34.05 6.31 2.70
C VAL A 30 33.97 6.82 1.26
N LYS A 31 35.10 6.87 0.53
CA LYS A 31 35.13 7.28 -0.88
C LYS A 31 34.30 6.33 -1.76
N ARG A 32 34.48 5.02 -1.59
CA ARG A 32 33.71 4.01 -2.32
C ARG A 32 32.23 4.04 -1.92
N GLY A 33 31.96 4.16 -0.62
CA GLY A 33 30.61 4.31 -0.06
C GLY A 33 29.86 5.51 -0.62
N ALA A 34 30.48 6.69 -0.62
CA ALA A 34 29.89 7.90 -1.21
C ALA A 34 29.58 7.73 -2.70
N ALA A 35 30.47 7.06 -3.46
CA ALA A 35 30.21 6.73 -4.86
C ALA A 35 29.01 5.77 -5.00
N LEU A 36 28.90 4.75 -4.14
CA LEU A 36 27.75 3.83 -4.12
C LEU A 36 26.44 4.56 -3.82
N THR A 37 26.42 5.51 -2.88
CA THR A 37 25.23 6.34 -2.62
C THR A 37 24.86 7.22 -3.80
N ALA A 38 25.83 7.86 -4.45
CA ALA A 38 25.57 8.66 -5.64
C ALA A 38 24.99 7.81 -6.79
N LEU A 39 25.54 6.63 -7.02
CA LEU A 39 25.02 5.66 -7.99
C LEU A 39 23.63 5.14 -7.59
N GLY A 40 23.38 4.93 -6.30
CA GLY A 40 22.06 4.59 -5.76
C GLY A 40 21.02 5.68 -6.07
N PHE A 41 21.35 6.95 -5.88
CA PHE A 41 20.46 8.07 -6.23
C PHE A 41 20.10 8.06 -7.72
N VAL A 42 21.12 7.94 -8.58
CA VAL A 42 20.89 7.82 -10.03
C VAL A 42 20.00 6.63 -10.34
N TYR A 43 20.27 5.47 -9.73
CA TYR A 43 19.51 4.25 -9.96
C TYR A 43 18.03 4.41 -9.58
N PHE A 44 17.70 4.77 -8.33
CA PHE A 44 16.31 4.83 -7.87
C PHE A 44 15.51 5.94 -8.56
N MET A 45 16.11 7.12 -8.79
CA MET A 45 15.45 8.21 -9.51
C MET A 45 15.15 7.84 -10.96
N THR A 46 16.15 7.31 -11.69
CA THR A 46 15.95 6.91 -13.09
C THR A 46 15.00 5.73 -13.22
N LEU A 47 14.98 4.79 -12.26
CA LEU A 47 14.02 3.69 -12.23
C LEU A 47 12.59 4.21 -12.10
N PHE A 48 12.36 5.13 -11.16
CA PHE A 48 11.05 5.74 -10.97
C PHE A 48 10.58 6.50 -12.21
N GLU A 49 11.44 7.34 -12.77
CA GLU A 49 11.13 8.11 -13.99
C GLU A 49 10.90 7.20 -15.20
N LEU A 50 11.66 6.12 -15.33
CA LEU A 50 11.48 5.13 -16.38
C LEU A 50 10.11 4.45 -16.26
N LEU A 51 9.75 3.98 -15.06
CA LEU A 51 8.44 3.36 -14.80
C LEU A 51 7.28 4.34 -15.05
N ASN A 52 7.44 5.59 -14.64
CA ASN A 52 6.45 6.64 -14.89
C ASN A 52 6.32 6.96 -16.38
N SER A 53 7.44 7.09 -17.09
CA SER A 53 7.45 7.33 -18.54
C SER A 53 6.79 6.19 -19.29
N LEU A 54 7.05 4.94 -18.87
CA LEU A 54 6.40 3.76 -19.45
C LEU A 54 4.88 3.78 -19.22
N ALA A 55 4.43 4.14 -18.01
CA ALA A 55 3.01 4.14 -17.67
C ALA A 55 2.22 5.34 -18.23
N LEU A 56 2.85 6.52 -18.32
CA LEU A 56 2.17 7.77 -18.69
C LEU A 56 2.32 8.10 -20.18
N SER A 57 3.48 7.84 -20.77
CA SER A 57 3.86 8.36 -22.09
C SER A 57 3.78 7.33 -23.22
N THR A 58 3.59 6.04 -22.93
CA THR A 58 3.50 5.00 -23.97
C THR A 58 2.06 4.59 -24.28
N GLY A 59 1.81 4.09 -25.49
CA GLY A 59 0.50 3.54 -25.87
C GLY A 59 0.07 2.33 -25.02
N ALA A 60 1.03 1.50 -24.60
CA ALA A 60 0.76 0.39 -23.67
C ALA A 60 0.34 0.91 -22.27
N GLY A 61 1.03 1.94 -21.77
CA GLY A 61 0.69 2.64 -20.54
C GLY A 61 -0.70 3.29 -20.61
N ALA A 62 -1.03 3.96 -21.72
CA ALA A 62 -2.37 4.53 -21.94
C ALA A 62 -3.47 3.45 -21.88
N ARG A 63 -3.28 2.31 -22.54
CA ARG A 63 -4.21 1.17 -22.46
C ARG A 63 -4.35 0.63 -21.04
N PHE A 64 -3.24 0.50 -20.32
CA PHE A 64 -3.24 0.05 -18.92
C PHE A 64 -4.01 1.02 -18.01
N ARG A 65 -3.74 2.32 -18.11
CA ARG A 65 -4.43 3.35 -17.33
C ARG A 65 -5.93 3.39 -17.63
N HIS A 66 -6.30 3.30 -18.90
CA HIS A 66 -7.71 3.26 -19.31
C HIS A 66 -8.42 2.01 -18.77
N LYS A 67 -7.81 0.83 -18.91
CA LYS A 67 -8.36 -0.45 -18.43
C LYS A 67 -8.71 -0.43 -16.94
N TYR A 68 -7.86 0.16 -16.11
CA TYR A 68 -8.03 0.20 -14.65
C TYR A 68 -8.53 1.56 -14.11
N ARG A 69 -8.85 2.52 -15.00
CA ARG A 69 -9.31 3.87 -14.66
C ARG A 69 -8.38 4.58 -13.66
N LEU A 70 -7.08 4.55 -13.95
CA LEU A 70 -6.03 5.08 -13.06
C LEU A 70 -5.80 6.57 -13.31
N SER A 71 -5.79 7.37 -12.24
CA SER A 71 -5.35 8.76 -12.28
C SER A 71 -3.82 8.88 -12.36
N CYS A 72 -3.30 10.09 -12.62
CA CYS A 72 -1.86 10.34 -12.56
C CYS A 72 -1.27 10.02 -11.17
N GLY A 73 -1.98 10.39 -10.09
CA GLY A 73 -1.58 10.07 -8.72
C GLY A 73 -1.59 8.56 -8.44
N ASP A 74 -2.54 7.80 -8.98
CA ASP A 74 -2.55 6.33 -8.83
C ASP A 74 -1.37 5.68 -9.55
N VAL A 75 -0.99 6.20 -10.71
CA VAL A 75 0.19 5.70 -11.44
C VAL A 75 1.45 5.93 -10.64
N LEU A 76 1.63 7.11 -10.06
CA LEU A 76 2.80 7.43 -9.25
C LEU A 76 2.85 6.60 -7.96
N ASP A 77 1.70 6.34 -7.34
CA ASP A 77 1.61 5.43 -6.19
C ASP A 77 2.00 3.98 -6.57
N ILE A 78 1.58 3.53 -7.76
CA ILE A 78 1.93 2.20 -8.29
C ILE A 78 3.42 2.11 -8.61
N THR A 79 3.98 3.07 -9.32
CA THR A 79 5.40 3.06 -9.68
C THR A 79 6.29 3.22 -8.47
N ASN A 80 5.89 4.02 -7.46
CA ASN A 80 6.60 4.07 -6.18
C ASN A 80 6.70 2.68 -5.53
N LYS A 81 5.56 1.98 -5.43
CA LYS A 81 5.51 0.62 -4.86
C LYS A 81 6.33 -0.40 -5.64
N LEU A 82 6.45 -0.23 -6.96
CA LEU A 82 7.33 -1.06 -7.79
C LEU A 82 8.81 -0.79 -7.47
N VAL A 83 9.21 0.48 -7.31
CA VAL A 83 10.59 0.81 -6.90
C VAL A 83 10.88 0.26 -5.50
N SER A 84 9.96 0.38 -4.55
CA SER A 84 10.08 -0.23 -3.22
C SER A 84 10.23 -1.76 -3.29
N ALA A 85 9.50 -2.43 -4.19
CA ALA A 85 9.63 -3.88 -4.38
C ALA A 85 11.01 -4.27 -4.95
N VAL A 86 11.57 -3.47 -5.86
CA VAL A 86 12.93 -3.66 -6.39
C VAL A 86 13.98 -3.45 -5.30
N GLN A 87 13.86 -2.37 -4.50
CA GLN A 87 14.76 -2.15 -3.38
C GLN A 87 14.72 -3.32 -2.40
N ALA A 88 13.53 -3.78 -2.05
CA ALA A 88 13.36 -4.91 -1.15
C ALA A 88 14.01 -6.20 -1.68
N ALA A 89 13.91 -6.46 -2.99
CA ALA A 89 14.59 -7.59 -3.61
C ALA A 89 16.12 -7.47 -3.49
N LEU A 90 16.69 -6.30 -3.76
CA LEU A 90 18.14 -6.06 -3.59
C LEU A 90 18.60 -6.21 -2.13
N SER A 91 17.77 -5.74 -1.18
CA SER A 91 18.01 -5.94 0.25
C SER A 91 18.01 -7.42 0.61
N CYS A 92 17.01 -8.17 0.15
CA CYS A 92 16.89 -9.60 0.45
C CYS A 92 18.06 -10.41 -0.13
N VAL A 93 18.49 -10.10 -1.35
CA VAL A 93 19.66 -10.75 -1.97
C VAL A 93 20.90 -10.48 -1.14
N THR A 94 21.12 -9.23 -0.72
CA THR A 94 22.21 -8.86 0.18
C THR A 94 22.14 -9.64 1.49
N GLY A 95 20.97 -9.64 2.14
CA GLY A 95 20.75 -10.32 3.40
C GLY A 95 21.01 -11.82 3.30
N ALA A 96 20.55 -12.46 2.21
CA ALA A 96 20.79 -13.87 1.97
C ALA A 96 22.29 -14.18 1.81
N ILE A 97 23.03 -13.40 1.02
CA ILE A 97 24.47 -13.59 0.83
C ILE A 97 25.23 -13.42 2.14
N VAL A 98 24.93 -12.34 2.88
CA VAL A 98 25.54 -12.05 4.17
C VAL A 98 25.24 -13.16 5.19
N CYS A 99 24.00 -13.63 5.28
CA CYS A 99 23.63 -14.71 6.19
C CYS A 99 24.33 -16.03 5.83
N LEU A 100 24.30 -16.41 4.54
CA LEU A 100 24.95 -17.65 4.06
C LEU A 100 26.46 -17.63 4.28
N TRP A 101 27.09 -16.46 4.28
CA TRP A 101 28.52 -16.32 4.51
C TRP A 101 28.88 -16.23 6.01
N SER A 102 28.29 -15.26 6.71
CA SER A 102 28.69 -14.88 8.07
C SER A 102 28.11 -15.81 9.13
N CYS A 103 26.85 -16.26 8.99
CA CYS A 103 26.20 -17.05 10.02
C CYS A 103 26.76 -18.48 10.14
N THR A 104 27.39 -19.01 9.08
CA THR A 104 27.97 -20.36 9.07
C THR A 104 29.43 -20.40 9.56
N ARG A 105 30.07 -19.23 9.71
CA ARG A 105 31.48 -19.12 10.11
C ARG A 105 31.59 -18.70 11.56
N ASP A 106 31.55 -17.40 11.81
CA ASP A 106 31.49 -16.82 13.14
C ASP A 106 30.35 -15.81 13.19
N PHE A 107 29.27 -16.19 13.88
CA PHE A 107 28.11 -15.34 14.10
C PHE A 107 28.47 -13.96 14.67
N MET A 108 29.48 -13.91 15.55
CA MET A 108 29.86 -12.71 16.31
C MET A 108 30.88 -11.83 15.60
N ARG A 109 31.69 -12.37 14.67
CA ARG A 109 32.82 -11.62 14.08
C ARG A 109 32.90 -11.67 12.55
N SER A 110 32.37 -12.68 11.88
CA SER A 110 32.47 -12.77 10.43
C SER A 110 31.70 -11.64 9.76
N SER A 111 32.40 -10.89 8.90
CA SER A 111 31.84 -9.76 8.16
C SER A 111 31.80 -10.07 6.66
N HIS A 112 30.89 -9.40 5.95
CA HIS A 112 30.81 -9.49 4.50
C HIS A 112 30.62 -8.09 3.91
N TYR A 113 31.48 -7.67 2.96
CA TYR A 113 31.49 -6.31 2.40
C TYR A 113 30.13 -5.90 1.84
N MET A 114 29.32 -6.85 1.36
CA MET A 114 27.99 -6.58 0.81
C MET A 114 27.05 -5.92 1.83
N SER A 115 27.22 -6.19 3.13
CA SER A 115 26.47 -5.52 4.20
C SER A 115 26.69 -4.00 4.13
N GLU A 116 27.95 -3.56 4.18
CA GLU A 116 28.29 -2.13 4.09
C GLU A 116 28.01 -1.55 2.71
N ALA A 117 28.35 -2.27 1.64
CA ALA A 117 28.16 -1.79 0.27
C ALA A 117 26.69 -1.50 -0.02
N TYR A 118 25.80 -2.40 0.39
CA TYR A 118 24.37 -2.20 0.22
C TYR A 118 23.81 -1.16 1.21
N ALA A 119 24.36 -1.03 2.43
CA ALA A 119 23.98 0.08 3.30
C ALA A 119 24.21 1.44 2.63
N TRP A 120 25.38 1.64 2.00
CA TRP A 120 25.70 2.86 1.25
C TRP A 120 24.82 3.04 0.01
N PHE A 121 24.65 2.01 -0.80
CA PHE A 121 23.81 2.08 -2.00
C PHE A 121 22.32 2.29 -1.67
N GLY A 122 21.81 1.53 -0.70
CA GLY A 122 20.42 1.53 -0.24
C GLY A 122 20.05 2.77 0.58
N ALA A 123 21.00 3.47 1.20
CA ALA A 123 20.73 4.75 1.85
C ALA A 123 20.05 5.75 0.91
N ALA A 124 20.47 5.79 -0.37
CA ALA A 124 19.86 6.65 -1.38
C ALA A 124 18.38 6.37 -1.62
N TYR A 125 17.93 5.12 -1.48
CA TYR A 125 16.52 4.75 -1.61
C TYR A 125 15.67 5.45 -0.55
N PHE A 126 16.11 5.50 0.71
CA PHE A 126 15.31 6.10 1.78
C PHE A 126 15.05 7.59 1.54
N PHE A 127 16.04 8.32 1.01
CA PHE A 127 15.85 9.72 0.60
C PHE A 127 14.92 9.85 -0.60
N TYR A 128 15.12 9.00 -1.61
CA TYR A 128 14.24 8.93 -2.77
C TYR A 128 12.78 8.65 -2.37
N ASP A 129 12.53 7.68 -1.49
CA ASP A 129 11.18 7.22 -1.14
C ASP A 129 10.42 8.29 -0.35
N ILE A 130 11.10 9.04 0.52
CA ILE A 130 10.50 10.21 1.19
C ILE A 130 10.05 11.25 0.16
N TRP A 131 10.91 11.54 -0.83
CA TRP A 131 10.59 12.49 -1.89
C TRP A 131 9.44 12.00 -2.78
N SER A 132 9.47 10.75 -3.23
CA SER A 132 8.45 10.20 -4.13
C SER A 132 7.10 10.04 -3.41
N MET A 133 7.08 9.61 -2.14
CA MET A 133 5.86 9.57 -1.33
C MET A 133 5.25 10.97 -1.14
N TYR A 134 6.09 11.99 -0.94
CA TYR A 134 5.63 13.38 -0.90
C TYR A 134 5.00 13.80 -2.24
N MET A 135 5.61 13.46 -3.38
CA MET A 135 5.03 13.73 -4.70
C MET A 135 3.69 13.03 -4.92
N VAL A 136 3.59 11.76 -4.53
CA VAL A 136 2.32 11.01 -4.54
C VAL A 136 1.27 11.74 -3.69
N HIS A 137 1.62 12.17 -2.48
CA HIS A 137 0.70 12.89 -1.59
C HIS A 137 0.19 14.19 -2.24
N VAL A 138 1.08 15.01 -2.80
CA VAL A 138 0.72 16.26 -3.47
C VAL A 138 -0.25 16.01 -4.63
N GLN A 139 0.00 15.03 -5.49
CA GLN A 139 -0.88 14.74 -6.62
C GLN A 139 -2.20 14.07 -6.24
N MET A 140 -2.20 13.24 -5.19
CA MET A 140 -3.43 12.67 -4.67
C MET A 140 -4.36 13.73 -4.06
N ASN A 141 -3.79 14.75 -3.42
CA ASN A 141 -4.55 15.82 -2.76
C ASN A 141 -4.85 17.01 -3.68
N SER A 142 -4.11 17.18 -4.78
CA SER A 142 -4.36 18.23 -5.77
C SER A 142 -5.51 17.90 -6.75
N ASN A 143 -6.04 16.68 -6.74
CA ASN A 143 -7.08 16.24 -7.68
C ASN A 143 -8.48 16.20 -7.00
N PRO A 144 -9.40 17.14 -7.31
CA PRO A 144 -10.64 17.35 -6.54
C PRO A 144 -11.69 16.19 -6.62
N GLU A 145 -11.59 15.27 -7.58
CA GLU A 145 -12.56 14.17 -7.75
C GLU A 145 -12.43 13.04 -6.70
N VAL A 146 -11.24 12.84 -6.11
CA VAL A 146 -11.02 11.76 -5.12
C VAL A 146 -11.49 12.18 -3.72
N SER A 147 -11.33 13.47 -3.38
CA SER A 147 -11.76 14.00 -2.08
C SER A 147 -13.29 14.00 -1.92
N SER A 148 -14.01 14.19 -3.02
CA SER A 148 -15.48 14.23 -3.08
C SER A 148 -16.09 12.82 -3.02
N SER A 149 -15.43 11.81 -3.62
CA SER A 149 -15.86 10.41 -3.52
C SER A 149 -15.65 9.83 -2.10
N LYS A 150 -14.55 10.19 -1.43
CA LYS A 150 -14.28 9.79 -0.04
C LYS A 150 -15.17 10.53 0.97
N ARG A 151 -15.52 11.80 0.73
CA ARG A 151 -16.48 12.56 1.55
C ARG A 151 -17.94 12.12 1.37
N ARG A 152 -18.38 11.78 0.15
CA ARG A 152 -19.75 11.30 -0.08
C ARG A 152 -20.05 9.98 0.63
N LEU A 153 -19.08 9.08 0.74
CA LEU A 153 -19.28 7.81 1.44
C LEU A 153 -19.36 7.96 2.98
N SER A 154 -18.84 9.06 3.52
CA SER A 154 -18.87 9.36 4.96
C SER A 154 -20.09 10.19 5.39
N LYS A 155 -20.89 10.71 4.46
CA LYS A 155 -21.92 11.72 4.73
C LYS A 155 -23.36 11.21 4.51
N ASN A 156 -23.60 9.91 4.75
CA ASN A 156 -24.95 9.38 4.95
C ASN A 156 -25.37 9.51 6.43
N GLY A 157 -25.34 10.73 6.95
CA GLY A 157 -25.78 11.09 8.29
C GLY A 157 -26.09 12.58 8.34
N SER A 158 -27.40 12.88 8.26
CA SER A 158 -28.08 14.12 8.69
C SER A 158 -27.44 15.48 8.37
N ALA A 159 -28.12 16.23 7.49
CA ALA A 159 -27.96 17.69 7.32
C ALA A 159 -28.37 18.45 8.60
N PRO A 160 -27.95 19.73 8.74
CA PRO A 160 -28.87 20.79 8.31
C PRO A 160 -28.20 21.94 7.54
N LEU A 161 -29.07 22.80 7.02
CA LEU A 161 -28.87 23.95 6.15
C LEU A 161 -27.99 25.06 6.74
N SER A 162 -27.24 25.77 5.88
CA SER A 162 -27.12 27.23 5.97
C SER A 162 -26.61 27.81 4.64
N SER A 163 -27.29 28.87 4.19
CA SER A 163 -26.97 29.72 3.04
C SER A 163 -25.73 30.57 3.30
N GLY A 164 -25.00 30.94 2.24
CA GLY A 164 -24.09 32.09 2.30
C GLY A 164 -22.78 31.93 1.54
N ASP A 165 -22.78 32.50 0.35
CA ASP A 165 -21.67 33.23 -0.28
C ASP A 165 -20.51 32.47 -0.94
N SER A 166 -20.28 32.87 -2.19
CA SER A 166 -19.36 32.29 -3.14
C SER A 166 -17.95 32.81 -2.88
N THR A 167 -17.22 32.17 -1.98
CA THR A 167 -15.77 32.36 -1.91
C THR A 167 -15.09 31.32 -2.79
N VAL A 168 -14.53 31.80 -3.90
CA VAL A 168 -13.58 31.08 -4.75
C VAL A 168 -12.52 30.46 -3.84
N GLN A 169 -12.60 29.13 -3.60
CA GLN A 169 -11.63 28.42 -2.80
C GLN A 169 -10.26 28.50 -3.49
N LYS A 170 -9.41 29.37 -2.94
CA LYS A 170 -8.01 29.55 -3.29
C LYS A 170 -7.30 28.19 -3.14
N LYS A 171 -6.69 27.70 -4.23
CA LYS A 171 -5.77 26.55 -4.26
C LYS A 171 -4.74 26.66 -3.13
N GLN A 172 -4.93 25.94 -2.02
CA GLN A 172 -3.89 25.76 -1.02
C GLN A 172 -3.04 24.59 -1.47
N GLY A 173 -1.82 24.87 -1.95
CA GLY A 173 -0.83 23.83 -2.19
C GLY A 173 -0.51 23.12 -0.89
N THR A 174 -0.62 21.79 -0.88
CA THR A 174 -0.19 20.95 0.24
C THR A 174 1.28 21.21 0.54
N THR A 175 1.60 21.66 1.75
CA THR A 175 2.99 21.93 2.16
C THR A 175 3.65 20.64 2.64
N PHE A 176 4.98 20.57 2.60
CA PHE A 176 5.72 19.43 3.15
C PHE A 176 5.42 19.18 4.64
N LEU A 177 5.17 20.24 5.41
CA LEU A 177 4.76 20.14 6.82
C LEU A 177 3.41 19.45 7.00
N ASP A 178 2.48 19.63 6.06
CA ASP A 178 1.19 18.94 6.05
C ASP A 178 1.38 17.44 5.80
N TYR A 179 2.27 17.09 4.85
CA TYR A 179 2.66 15.71 4.60
C TYR A 179 3.28 15.03 5.84
N CYS A 180 4.22 15.70 6.52
CA CYS A 180 4.85 15.17 7.74
C CYS A 180 3.83 14.87 8.86
N LYS A 181 2.73 15.64 8.93
CA LYS A 181 1.67 15.42 9.92
C LYS A 181 0.69 14.31 9.51
N HIS A 182 0.51 14.08 8.22
CA HIS A 182 -0.44 13.09 7.70
C HIS A 182 0.05 11.65 7.85
N GLU A 183 1.34 11.38 7.62
CA GLU A 183 1.92 10.03 7.66
C GLU A 183 3.22 9.95 8.50
N PRO A 184 3.19 10.27 9.81
CA PRO A 184 4.40 10.42 10.61
C PRO A 184 5.12 9.10 10.88
N VAL A 185 4.38 7.98 10.99
CA VAL A 185 4.95 6.68 11.35
C VAL A 185 5.86 6.14 10.25
N ILE A 186 5.41 6.21 9.00
CA ILE A 186 6.20 5.73 7.85
C ILE A 186 7.38 6.64 7.57
N LEU A 187 7.22 7.95 7.71
CA LEU A 187 8.31 8.91 7.56
C LEU A 187 9.40 8.69 8.60
N MET A 188 9.03 8.58 9.88
CA MET A 188 9.99 8.30 10.95
C MET A 188 10.67 6.95 10.78
N HIS A 189 9.96 5.93 10.31
CA HIS A 189 10.56 4.64 9.98
C HIS A 189 11.66 4.76 8.92
N HIS A 190 11.42 5.49 7.82
CA HIS A 190 12.40 5.67 6.75
C HIS A 190 13.58 6.54 7.19
N LEU A 191 13.35 7.59 7.98
CA LEU A 191 14.42 8.41 8.55
C LEU A 191 15.27 7.63 9.56
N PHE A 192 14.64 6.82 10.41
CA PHE A 192 15.34 6.01 11.40
C PHE A 192 16.17 4.91 10.74
N ILE A 193 15.57 4.11 9.86
CA ILE A 193 16.31 3.02 9.20
C ILE A 193 17.38 3.59 8.25
N GLY A 194 17.02 4.58 7.42
CA GLY A 194 17.93 5.18 6.45
C GLY A 194 19.06 6.00 7.09
N GLY A 195 18.83 6.63 8.24
CA GLY A 195 19.82 7.44 8.95
C GLY A 195 20.55 6.67 10.05
N PHE A 196 19.82 6.26 11.08
CA PHE A 196 20.40 5.56 12.23
C PHE A 196 20.86 4.15 11.87
N GLY A 197 20.06 3.38 11.12
CA GLY A 197 20.46 2.04 10.65
C GLY A 197 21.74 2.08 9.81
N PHE A 198 21.84 3.06 8.89
CA PHE A 198 23.06 3.31 8.12
C PHE A 198 24.27 3.60 9.02
N LEU A 199 24.14 4.54 9.97
CA LEU A 199 25.22 4.89 10.90
C LEU A 199 25.67 3.69 11.73
N VAL A 200 24.74 2.82 12.14
CA VAL A 200 25.05 1.60 12.87
C VAL A 200 25.92 0.67 12.02
N ILE A 201 25.53 0.39 10.79
CA ILE A 201 26.22 -0.58 9.93
C ILE A 201 27.63 -0.09 9.55
N VAL A 202 27.77 1.20 9.25
CA VAL A 202 29.03 1.77 8.73
C VAL A 202 30.00 2.18 9.84
N TYR A 203 29.51 2.70 10.97
CA TYR A 203 30.38 3.30 12.00
C TYR A 203 30.26 2.62 13.38
N LEU A 204 29.04 2.38 13.87
CA LEU A 204 28.86 1.91 15.26
C LEU A 204 29.06 0.40 15.43
N ARG A 205 29.01 -0.38 14.34
CA ARG A 205 29.20 -1.83 14.33
C ARG A 205 30.57 -2.26 14.82
N GLY A 206 31.62 -1.49 14.52
CA GLY A 206 33.00 -1.87 14.80
C GLY A 206 33.35 -3.27 14.25
N ASN A 207 33.76 -4.17 15.13
CA ASN A 207 34.17 -5.55 14.80
C ASN A 207 33.05 -6.60 14.98
N LEU A 208 31.79 -6.18 15.12
CA LEU A 208 30.66 -7.10 15.23
C LEU A 208 30.32 -7.73 13.87
N GLY A 209 29.97 -9.01 13.92
CA GLY A 209 29.64 -9.84 12.76
C GLY A 209 28.38 -9.38 12.03
N ASP A 210 28.35 -9.62 10.71
CA ASP A 210 27.26 -9.17 9.84
C ASP A 210 26.05 -10.11 9.81
N CYS A 211 26.10 -11.27 10.48
CA CYS A 211 25.00 -12.23 10.46
C CYS A 211 23.67 -11.60 10.93
N THR A 212 23.69 -10.85 12.03
CA THR A 212 22.51 -10.12 12.55
C THR A 212 21.98 -9.10 11.55
N PHE A 213 22.86 -8.35 10.88
CA PHE A 213 22.45 -7.37 9.88
C PHE A 213 21.90 -8.03 8.61
N GLY A 214 22.40 -9.21 8.24
CA GLY A 214 21.82 -10.05 7.20
C GLY A 214 20.34 -10.36 7.45
N PHE A 215 19.98 -10.73 8.69
CA PHE A 215 18.57 -10.93 9.07
C PHE A 215 17.74 -9.64 9.02
N VAL A 216 18.32 -8.50 9.38
CA VAL A 216 17.65 -7.19 9.24
C VAL A 216 17.34 -6.90 7.77
N TYR A 217 18.25 -7.19 6.84
CA TYR A 217 18.00 -7.05 5.41
C TYR A 217 16.92 -7.99 4.88
N LEU A 218 16.86 -9.23 5.39
CA LEU A 218 15.84 -10.22 5.05
C LEU A 218 14.42 -9.81 5.50
N MET A 219 14.28 -8.86 6.44
CA MET A 219 12.98 -8.31 6.84
C MET A 219 12.25 -7.67 5.66
N GLU A 220 12.96 -7.21 4.63
CA GLU A 220 12.37 -6.63 3.43
C GLU A 220 11.67 -7.65 2.53
N LEU A 221 11.79 -8.97 2.78
CA LEU A 221 11.18 -9.99 1.90
C LEU A 221 9.65 -9.90 1.85
N SER A 222 9.01 -9.37 2.88
CA SER A 222 7.57 -9.14 2.88
C SER A 222 7.14 -7.94 2.02
N THR A 223 8.03 -6.97 1.78
CA THR A 223 7.72 -5.69 1.12
C THR A 223 7.19 -5.84 -0.31
N PRO A 224 7.73 -6.72 -1.17
CA PRO A 224 7.14 -6.99 -2.49
C PRO A 224 5.67 -7.41 -2.41
N PHE A 225 5.30 -8.25 -1.44
CA PHE A 225 3.91 -8.69 -1.27
C PHE A 225 3.00 -7.56 -0.75
N VAL A 226 3.51 -6.71 0.15
CA VAL A 226 2.81 -5.50 0.61
C VAL A 226 2.58 -4.54 -0.56
N SER A 227 3.61 -4.29 -1.38
CA SER A 227 3.54 -3.46 -2.58
C SER A 227 2.54 -3.99 -3.59
N VAL A 228 2.59 -5.29 -3.92
CA VAL A 228 1.64 -5.94 -4.84
C VAL A 228 0.21 -5.80 -4.31
N ARG A 229 -0.02 -6.00 -3.01
CA ARG A 229 -1.37 -5.82 -2.43
C ARG A 229 -1.87 -4.39 -2.59
N GLY A 230 -1.00 -3.40 -2.38
CA GLY A 230 -1.28 -1.99 -2.62
C GLY A 230 -1.63 -1.69 -4.09
N ILE A 231 -0.82 -2.19 -5.03
CA ILE A 231 -1.02 -2.02 -6.47
C ILE A 231 -2.35 -2.65 -6.91
N LEU A 232 -2.64 -3.89 -6.51
CA LEU A 232 -3.91 -4.55 -6.82
C LEU A 232 -5.12 -3.81 -6.23
N SER A 233 -4.96 -3.23 -5.04
CA SER A 233 -5.97 -2.36 -4.44
C SER A 233 -6.25 -1.13 -5.29
N ARG A 234 -5.20 -0.47 -5.83
CA ARG A 234 -5.33 0.69 -6.75
C ARG A 234 -6.00 0.33 -8.06
N MET A 235 -5.69 -0.86 -8.59
CA MET A 235 -6.32 -1.40 -9.79
C MET A 235 -7.76 -1.90 -9.57
N ARG A 236 -8.31 -1.73 -8.36
CA ARG A 236 -9.67 -2.17 -7.96
C ARG A 236 -9.87 -3.70 -8.05
N LEU A 237 -8.80 -4.47 -7.89
CA LEU A 237 -8.79 -5.93 -8.00
C LEU A 237 -8.91 -6.64 -6.64
N LYS A 238 -9.58 -6.04 -5.65
CA LYS A 238 -9.68 -6.57 -4.27
C LYS A 238 -10.44 -7.91 -4.16
N SER A 239 -11.33 -8.21 -5.10
CA SER A 239 -12.08 -9.48 -5.16
C SER A 239 -11.34 -10.59 -5.91
N SER A 240 -10.19 -10.30 -6.53
CA SER A 240 -9.46 -11.28 -7.32
C SER A 240 -8.79 -12.35 -6.43
N ARG A 241 -8.67 -13.58 -6.96
CA ARG A 241 -7.88 -14.65 -6.31
C ARG A 241 -6.44 -14.21 -6.07
N LEU A 242 -5.86 -13.45 -7.00
CA LEU A 242 -4.50 -12.92 -6.88
C LEU A 242 -4.36 -12.00 -5.64
N TYR A 243 -5.34 -11.14 -5.38
CA TYR A 243 -5.35 -10.28 -4.19
C TYR A 243 -5.39 -11.10 -2.89
N ILE A 244 -6.16 -12.18 -2.86
CA ILE A 244 -6.29 -13.07 -1.70
C ILE A 244 -5.00 -13.86 -1.49
N VAL A 245 -4.49 -14.55 -2.52
CA VAL A 245 -3.26 -15.35 -2.46
C VAL A 245 -2.08 -14.47 -2.05
N ASN A 246 -1.92 -13.30 -2.68
CA ASN A 246 -0.88 -12.36 -2.29
C ASN A 246 -1.05 -11.88 -0.84
N GLY A 247 -2.29 -11.71 -0.36
CA GLY A 247 -2.55 -11.38 1.05
C GLY A 247 -2.09 -12.44 2.03
N ILE A 248 -2.26 -13.72 1.71
CA ILE A 248 -1.77 -14.85 2.51
C ILE A 248 -0.24 -14.89 2.48
N LEU A 249 0.37 -14.76 1.29
CA LEU A 249 1.83 -14.71 1.14
C LEU A 249 2.45 -13.53 1.91
N MET A 250 1.81 -12.35 1.84
CA MET A 250 2.19 -11.18 2.63
C MET A 250 2.17 -11.49 4.13
N LEU A 251 1.10 -12.12 4.65
CA LEU A 251 0.99 -12.44 6.07
C LEU A 251 2.06 -13.44 6.52
N LEU A 252 2.26 -14.51 5.76
CA LEU A 252 3.26 -15.55 6.03
C LEU A 252 4.68 -14.99 6.05
N THR A 253 5.05 -14.25 5.00
CA THR A 253 6.39 -13.68 4.88
C THR A 253 6.64 -12.60 5.93
N PHE A 254 5.63 -11.78 6.26
CA PHE A 254 5.77 -10.78 7.32
C PHE A 254 5.98 -11.44 8.69
N PHE A 255 5.25 -12.52 8.98
CA PHE A 255 5.44 -13.27 10.22
C PHE A 255 6.86 -13.86 10.32
N VAL A 256 7.29 -14.61 9.30
CA VAL A 256 8.58 -15.30 9.31
C VAL A 256 9.75 -14.31 9.30
N CYS A 257 9.74 -13.36 8.36
CA CYS A 257 10.89 -12.50 8.10
C CYS A 257 10.96 -11.28 9.02
N ARG A 258 9.84 -10.83 9.61
CA ARG A 258 9.84 -9.64 10.49
C ARG A 258 9.54 -9.94 11.96
N VAL A 259 8.57 -10.81 12.23
CA VAL A 259 8.15 -11.09 13.62
C VAL A 259 9.05 -12.13 14.28
N LEU A 260 9.35 -13.23 13.57
CA LEU A 260 10.15 -14.33 14.12
C LEU A 260 11.67 -14.15 13.96
N SER A 261 12.11 -13.39 12.96
CA SER A 261 13.53 -13.24 12.64
C SER A 261 14.35 -12.67 13.80
N LEU A 262 13.93 -11.54 14.40
CA LEU A 262 14.67 -10.90 15.49
C LEU A 262 14.75 -11.78 16.76
N PRO A 263 13.65 -12.40 17.25
CA PRO A 263 13.73 -13.40 18.32
C PRO A 263 14.64 -14.58 17.99
N TYR A 264 14.62 -15.05 16.73
CA TYR A 264 15.48 -16.15 16.28
C TYR A 264 16.97 -15.77 16.33
N VAL A 265 17.33 -14.54 15.91
CA VAL A 265 18.71 -14.05 16.05
C VAL A 265 19.14 -13.96 17.52
N CYS A 266 18.25 -13.53 18.41
CA CYS A 266 18.52 -13.53 19.86
C CYS A 266 18.75 -14.95 20.40
N LEU A 267 18.02 -15.93 19.87
CA LEU A 267 18.20 -17.35 20.20
C LEU A 267 19.53 -17.90 19.67
N MET A 268 19.95 -17.50 18.47
CA MET A 268 21.28 -17.85 17.96
C MET A 268 22.38 -17.27 18.85
N TYR A 269 22.24 -16.00 19.25
CA TYR A 269 23.16 -15.35 20.17
C TYR A 269 23.24 -16.07 21.52
N SER A 270 22.10 -16.47 22.10
CA SER A 270 22.09 -17.21 23.37
C SER A 270 22.81 -18.55 23.28
N ARG A 271 22.64 -19.27 22.16
CA ARG A 271 23.34 -20.54 21.90
C ARG A 271 24.84 -20.34 21.76
N VAL A 272 25.29 -19.28 21.08
CA VAL A 272 26.72 -18.97 20.91
C VAL A 272 27.38 -18.67 22.26
N LEU A 273 26.68 -17.99 23.18
CA LEU A 273 27.20 -17.71 24.52
C LEU A 273 26.98 -18.83 25.54
N GLY A 274 26.21 -19.87 25.20
CA GLY A 274 25.81 -20.90 26.15
C GLY A 274 24.91 -20.40 27.29
N LEU A 275 24.22 -19.28 27.09
CA LEU A 275 23.33 -18.67 28.09
C LEU A 275 21.87 -19.06 27.85
N SER A 276 21.05 -18.95 28.91
CA SER A 276 19.60 -18.98 28.75
C SER A 276 19.14 -17.81 27.87
N TYR A 277 18.01 -17.97 27.16
CA TYR A 277 17.51 -16.93 26.26
C TYR A 277 17.30 -15.58 26.96
N VAL A 278 16.76 -15.60 28.18
CA VAL A 278 16.49 -14.39 28.96
C VAL A 278 17.80 -13.73 29.40
N ASP A 279 18.77 -14.53 29.85
CA ASP A 279 20.06 -14.00 30.30
C ASP A 279 20.89 -13.45 29.13
N ALA A 280 20.79 -14.06 27.96
CA ALA A 280 21.39 -13.54 26.73
C ALA A 280 20.78 -12.20 26.31
N ILE A 281 19.46 -12.02 26.41
CA ILE A 281 18.85 -10.71 26.16
C ILE A 281 19.31 -9.69 27.20
N ARG A 282 19.43 -10.09 28.48
CA ARG A 282 19.93 -9.21 29.54
C ARG A 282 21.39 -8.83 29.36
N SER A 283 22.23 -9.70 28.81
CA SER A 283 23.65 -9.42 28.55
C SER A 283 23.87 -8.46 27.38
N LEU A 284 22.89 -8.26 26.50
CA LEU A 284 23.02 -7.33 25.38
C LEU A 284 23.24 -5.89 25.87
N PRO A 285 24.09 -5.10 25.17
CA PRO A 285 24.21 -3.67 25.43
C PRO A 285 22.86 -2.96 25.31
N THR A 286 22.66 -1.91 26.10
CA THR A 286 21.39 -1.15 26.11
C THR A 286 21.01 -0.63 24.73
N GLY A 287 21.98 -0.18 23.93
CA GLY A 287 21.73 0.24 22.54
C GLY A 287 21.18 -0.88 21.65
N CYS A 288 21.66 -2.13 21.81
CA CYS A 288 21.13 -3.27 21.06
C CYS A 288 19.69 -3.60 21.46
N LYS A 289 19.40 -3.58 22.78
CA LYS A 289 18.04 -3.79 23.30
C LYS A 289 17.06 -2.75 22.76
N ILE A 290 17.43 -1.47 22.81
CA ILE A 290 16.62 -0.37 22.30
C ILE A 290 16.38 -0.54 20.79
N SER A 291 17.42 -0.82 20.01
CA SER A 291 17.31 -1.04 18.56
C SER A 291 16.38 -2.21 18.22
N ILE A 292 16.50 -3.35 18.92
CA ILE A 292 15.61 -4.50 18.73
C ILE A 292 14.16 -4.10 19.03
N CYS A 293 13.90 -3.38 20.12
CA CYS A 293 12.56 -2.91 20.45
C CYS A 293 11.99 -1.96 19.40
N ILE A 294 12.77 -0.97 18.94
CA ILE A 294 12.34 0.00 17.92
C ILE A 294 12.07 -0.71 16.59
N LEU A 295 12.85 -1.74 16.24
CA LEU A 295 12.64 -2.52 15.02
C LEU A 295 11.47 -3.51 15.13
N LEU A 296 11.20 -4.10 16.30
CA LEU A 296 10.20 -5.15 16.48
C LEU A 296 8.79 -4.62 16.77
N LEU A 297 8.65 -3.59 17.63
CA LEU A 297 7.34 -3.11 18.08
C LEU A 297 6.43 -2.62 16.94
N PRO A 298 6.91 -1.83 15.96
CA PRO A 298 6.08 -1.46 14.80
C PRO A 298 5.65 -2.67 13.99
N GLN A 299 6.51 -3.70 13.87
CA GLN A 299 6.20 -4.90 13.10
C GLN A 299 5.11 -5.73 13.80
N LEU A 300 5.15 -5.86 15.13
CA LEU A 300 4.08 -6.50 15.89
C LEU A 300 2.75 -5.77 15.72
N TYR A 301 2.77 -4.44 15.79
CA TYR A 301 1.57 -3.62 15.57
C TYR A 301 0.99 -3.83 14.17
N TRP A 302 1.83 -3.81 13.13
CA TRP A 302 1.38 -3.99 11.74
C TRP A 302 0.89 -5.42 11.50
N PHE A 303 1.60 -6.42 12.05
CA PHE A 303 1.21 -7.81 11.97
C PHE A 303 -0.16 -8.05 12.62
N TYR A 304 -0.41 -7.44 13.78
CA TYR A 304 -1.73 -7.44 14.42
C TYR A 304 -2.81 -6.84 13.50
N LEU A 305 -2.57 -5.66 12.91
CA LEU A 305 -3.52 -5.02 11.99
C LEU A 305 -3.82 -5.89 10.76
N MET A 306 -2.79 -6.46 10.15
CA MET A 306 -2.92 -7.32 8.97
C MET A 306 -3.67 -8.62 9.30
N SER A 307 -3.35 -9.24 10.44
CA SER A 307 -4.01 -10.45 10.93
C SER A 307 -5.48 -10.19 11.23
N ALA A 308 -5.80 -9.11 11.94
CA ALA A 308 -7.18 -8.70 12.21
C ALA A 308 -7.96 -8.42 10.93
N GLY A 309 -7.33 -7.79 9.93
CA GLY A 309 -7.91 -7.59 8.61
C GLY A 309 -8.18 -8.90 7.87
N ALA A 310 -7.24 -9.85 7.90
CA ALA A 310 -7.39 -11.17 7.28
C ALA A 310 -8.50 -11.99 7.95
N LEU A 311 -8.55 -12.01 9.29
CA LEU A 311 -9.60 -12.69 10.05
C LEU A 311 -11.00 -12.15 9.70
N LYS A 312 -11.16 -10.82 9.61
CA LYS A 312 -12.42 -10.20 9.16
C LYS A 312 -12.81 -10.63 7.75
N MET A 313 -11.84 -10.80 6.84
CA MET A 313 -12.13 -11.24 5.47
C MET A 313 -12.52 -12.72 5.40
N LEU A 314 -11.92 -13.58 6.24
CA LEU A 314 -12.17 -15.02 6.26
C LEU A 314 -13.45 -15.40 7.03
N PHE A 315 -13.76 -14.70 8.12
CA PHE A 315 -14.88 -15.02 9.02
C PHE A 315 -16.06 -14.03 8.95
N GLY A 316 -15.86 -12.84 8.38
CA GLY A 316 -16.88 -11.78 8.32
C GLY A 316 -17.98 -11.95 7.27
N THR A 317 -17.95 -13.02 6.47
CA THR A 317 -19.01 -13.33 5.49
C THR A 317 -20.21 -14.09 6.08
N GLY A 318 -20.26 -14.24 7.41
CA GLY A 318 -21.31 -14.96 8.15
C GLY A 318 -22.51 -14.14 8.63
N LYS A 319 -22.89 -13.04 7.97
CA LYS A 319 -24.21 -12.40 8.18
C LYS A 319 -24.98 -12.25 6.88
N LYS A 320 -25.44 -13.38 6.35
CA LYS A 320 -26.69 -13.45 5.57
C LYS A 320 -27.54 -14.59 6.13
N SER A 321 -28.82 -14.28 6.32
CA SER A 321 -29.92 -15.10 6.82
C SER A 321 -30.09 -15.15 8.34
N ALA A 322 -30.93 -14.25 8.85
CA ALA A 322 -31.96 -14.66 9.79
C ALA A 322 -33.29 -14.49 9.04
N SER A 323 -33.79 -15.61 8.54
CA SER A 323 -35.21 -15.85 8.34
C SER A 323 -35.95 -15.51 9.65
N PHE A 324 -37.02 -14.73 9.55
CA PHE A 324 -38.14 -14.83 10.47
C PHE A 324 -39.35 -15.21 9.62
N SER A 325 -39.79 -16.45 9.77
CA SER A 325 -41.04 -16.98 9.24
C SER A 325 -42.16 -16.79 10.26
N GLY A 326 -43.31 -16.34 9.78
CA GLY A 326 -44.65 -16.84 10.15
C GLY A 326 -45.27 -16.38 11.47
N GLY A 327 -46.49 -15.81 11.36
CA GLY A 327 -47.43 -15.70 12.48
C GLY A 327 -48.46 -14.58 12.31
N ASP A 328 -49.62 -14.93 11.76
CA ASP A 328 -50.82 -14.10 11.54
C ASP A 328 -51.37 -13.42 12.80
N VAL A 329 -52.00 -12.24 12.67
CA VAL A 329 -53.34 -11.86 13.17
C VAL A 329 -53.75 -10.52 12.53
N ALA A 330 -54.95 -10.51 11.95
CA ALA A 330 -55.57 -9.41 11.22
C ALA A 330 -56.35 -8.43 12.16
N PRO A 331 -57.05 -7.40 11.65
CA PRO A 331 -56.89 -6.02 12.13
C PRO A 331 -58.13 -5.47 12.83
N SER A 332 -57.98 -4.45 13.68
CA SER A 332 -59.15 -3.76 14.24
C SER A 332 -58.87 -2.36 14.76
N SER A 333 -59.92 -1.54 14.64
CA SER A 333 -60.23 -0.25 15.25
C SER A 333 -59.63 0.99 14.59
N LEU A 334 -60.32 1.62 13.61
CA LEU A 334 -61.45 2.58 13.75
C LEU A 334 -60.95 4.01 14.09
N PRO A 335 -61.66 5.11 13.72
CA PRO A 335 -62.55 5.31 12.57
C PRO A 335 -62.39 6.69 11.85
N CYS A 336 -63.07 6.76 10.71
CA CYS A 336 -63.70 7.89 9.98
C CYS A 336 -63.82 9.24 10.72
N GLY A 337 -63.74 10.42 10.12
CA GLY A 337 -64.30 10.95 8.86
C GLY A 337 -64.43 12.49 9.02
N GLY A 338 -64.56 13.35 8.01
CA GLY A 338 -64.89 13.12 6.61
C GLY A 338 -64.46 14.24 5.65
N CYS A 339 -64.44 13.86 4.37
CA CYS A 339 -64.47 14.68 3.13
C CYS A 339 -65.88 15.28 2.91
N GLY A 340 -66.21 16.18 1.98
CA GLY A 340 -65.58 16.78 0.78
C GLY A 340 -66.34 18.10 0.46
N GLU A 341 -66.13 18.89 -0.60
CA GLU A 341 -65.82 18.58 -2.00
C GLU A 341 -65.45 19.92 -2.72
N CYS A 342 -64.37 20.07 -3.51
CA CYS A 342 -64.21 19.33 -4.75
C CYS A 342 -64.00 17.82 -4.56
N ALA A 343 -64.60 16.93 -5.33
CA ALA A 343 -65.19 17.18 -6.64
C ALA A 343 -66.45 18.02 -6.51
N ARG A 344 -66.46 19.25 -7.05
CA ARG A 344 -67.45 20.25 -6.63
C ARG A 344 -68.82 19.58 -6.69
N CYS A 345 -69.46 19.53 -5.52
CA CYS A 345 -70.60 18.67 -5.14
C CYS A 345 -70.22 17.66 -4.08
N ALA A 346 -70.29 18.16 -2.85
CA ALA A 346 -71.19 17.66 -1.83
C ALA A 346 -71.57 16.17 -1.92
N ALA A 347 -71.28 15.46 -0.83
CA ALA A 347 -72.27 14.79 -0.02
C ALA A 347 -73.40 14.20 -0.87
N GLN A 348 -73.23 12.97 -1.34
CA GLN A 348 -74.27 11.95 -1.25
C GLN A 348 -73.83 10.62 -1.85
N ALA A 349 -73.90 9.57 -1.01
CA ALA A 349 -74.16 8.17 -1.35
C ALA A 349 -73.16 7.49 -2.31
N GLY A 350 -72.43 6.45 -1.93
CA GLY A 350 -72.95 5.25 -1.30
C GLY A 350 -72.77 4.06 -2.26
N ALA A 351 -72.18 2.98 -1.74
CA ALA A 351 -72.37 1.59 -2.16
C ALA A 351 -71.87 1.07 -3.53
N SER A 352 -71.54 -0.22 -3.48
CA SER A 352 -71.57 -1.24 -4.53
C SER A 352 -70.34 -1.47 -5.42
N GLN A 353 -69.63 -2.56 -5.09
CA GLN A 353 -69.43 -3.78 -5.89
C GLN A 353 -69.21 -3.71 -7.41
N CYS A 354 -68.40 -4.70 -7.86
CA CYS A 354 -68.18 -5.23 -9.21
C CYS A 354 -67.22 -4.41 -10.09
N GLY A 355 -66.22 -4.98 -10.78
CA GLY A 355 -65.83 -6.35 -11.02
C GLY A 355 -64.59 -6.37 -11.94
N ALA A 356 -64.05 -7.57 -12.12
CA ALA A 356 -62.91 -7.97 -12.95
C ALA A 356 -62.60 -7.16 -14.23
N ALA A 357 -61.31 -7.04 -14.58
CA ALA A 357 -60.73 -7.80 -15.69
C ALA A 357 -59.25 -7.44 -15.95
N GLN A 358 -58.42 -8.48 -15.99
CA GLN A 358 -57.10 -8.54 -16.62
C GLN A 358 -57.21 -8.49 -18.16
N CYS A 359 -56.03 -8.35 -18.78
CA CYS A 359 -55.64 -8.57 -20.19
C CYS A 359 -55.27 -7.25 -20.89
N GLY A 360 -54.12 -7.08 -21.53
CA GLY A 360 -53.04 -7.99 -21.87
C GLY A 360 -51.89 -7.20 -22.52
N ALA A 361 -50.79 -7.90 -22.74
CA ALA A 361 -49.47 -7.43 -23.14
C ALA A 361 -49.39 -6.88 -24.60
N PRO A 362 -48.23 -6.32 -25.02
CA PRO A 362 -48.05 -5.47 -26.21
C PRO A 362 -47.49 -6.24 -27.43
N GLN A 363 -47.45 -5.62 -28.62
CA GLN A 363 -46.27 -5.61 -29.52
C GLN A 363 -46.48 -4.95 -30.92
N CYS A 364 -45.38 -4.30 -31.37
CA CYS A 364 -44.81 -4.22 -32.74
C CYS A 364 -45.55 -3.55 -33.92
N SER A 365 -44.94 -2.49 -34.51
CA SER A 365 -44.22 -2.57 -35.82
C SER A 365 -44.02 -1.22 -36.55
N ALA A 366 -42.75 -0.92 -36.82
CA ALA A 366 -42.08 -0.53 -38.08
C ALA A 366 -42.81 0.10 -39.31
N VAL A 367 -42.12 1.13 -39.87
CA VAL A 367 -41.96 1.59 -41.30
C VAL A 367 -43.03 2.54 -41.93
N PRO A 368 -42.61 3.64 -42.60
CA PRO A 368 -43.50 4.52 -43.36
C PRO A 368 -43.41 4.30 -44.89
N PRO A 369 -44.43 4.71 -45.67
CA PRO A 369 -44.27 4.97 -47.09
C PRO A 369 -44.53 6.44 -47.45
N GLY A 370 -43.73 6.96 -48.39
CA GLY A 370 -44.03 8.18 -49.12
C GLY A 370 -45.10 7.96 -50.20
N LYS A 371 -45.82 9.03 -50.55
CA LYS A 371 -46.55 9.15 -51.82
C LYS A 371 -46.50 10.58 -52.34
N ALA A 372 -46.15 10.69 -53.62
CA ALA A 372 -46.42 11.84 -54.48
C ALA A 372 -47.81 11.72 -55.10
N HIS A 373 -48.57 12.83 -55.23
CA HIS A 373 -49.13 13.31 -56.51
C HIS A 373 -49.97 14.61 -56.40
N LYS A 374 -49.62 15.56 -57.28
CA LYS A 374 -50.39 16.57 -58.04
C LYS A 374 -51.80 17.06 -57.59
N ARG A 375 -51.93 18.39 -57.54
CA ARG A 375 -52.90 19.34 -58.18
C ARG A 375 -52.99 20.57 -57.25
N SER A 376 -53.01 21.82 -57.67
CA SER A 376 -53.40 22.49 -58.92
C SER A 376 -52.30 23.34 -59.53
#